data_AF-A0A662F5R9-F1
#
_entry.id   AF-A0A662F5R9-F1
#
_cell.length_a   1.000
_cell.length_b   1.000
_cell.length_c   1.000
_cell.angle_alpha   90.00
_cell.angle_beta   90.00
_cell.angle_gamma   90.00
#
_symmetry.space_group_name_H-M   'P 1'
#
loop_
_entity.id
_entity.type
_entity.pdbx_description
1 polymer ?
#
loop_
_entity_poly.entity_id
_entity_poly.type
_entity_poly.pdbx_seq_one_letter_code
_entity_poly.pdbx_strand_id
1 'polypeptide(L)'
;MPLDVISYTEAKRKAEKFKQLRDTPNSYKGYASKFVVVDASEDGLTFGDVPPSGGWSLKKVSSDYSASSNEFVLADASAGAIIITLPTPAANARVAVKKIDSSTNEVVVDAGTSTIDGSTTFTLKTQYEAYEFYCDGSEWYIL
;
A
#
# COMPACT_ATOMS: atom_id res chain seq x y z
N MET A 1 -34.36 -52.17 -32.60
CA MET A 1 -34.23 -51.14 -31.55
C MET A 1 -33.18 -50.15 -32.01
N PRO A 2 -33.52 -48.91 -32.35
CA PRO A 2 -32.50 -47.91 -32.62
C PRO A 2 -31.83 -47.53 -31.29
N LEU A 3 -30.51 -47.49 -31.31
CA LEU A 3 -29.72 -46.83 -30.28
C LEU A 3 -30.02 -45.35 -30.38
N ASP A 4 -30.70 -44.78 -29.38
CA ASP A 4 -30.78 -43.34 -29.22
C ASP A 4 -29.39 -42.89 -28.76
N VAL A 5 -28.56 -42.55 -29.74
CA VAL A 5 -27.31 -41.84 -29.52
C VAL A 5 -27.74 -40.52 -28.92
N ILE A 6 -27.69 -40.45 -27.58
CA ILE A 6 -27.61 -39.20 -26.84
C ILE A 6 -26.60 -38.37 -27.61
N SER A 7 -27.14 -37.37 -28.29
CA SER A 7 -26.41 -36.47 -29.14
C SER A 7 -25.48 -35.67 -28.24
N TYR A 8 -24.31 -36.25 -27.98
CA TYR A 8 -23.11 -35.52 -27.65
C TYR A 8 -22.82 -34.61 -28.85
N THR A 9 -23.58 -33.52 -28.97
CA THR A 9 -23.15 -32.38 -29.72
C THR A 9 -22.00 -31.80 -28.93
N GLU A 10 -20.79 -32.30 -29.24
CA GLU A 10 -19.50 -31.74 -28.84
C GLU A 10 -19.28 -30.35 -29.47
N ALA A 11 -20.28 -29.48 -29.44
CA ALA A 11 -20.03 -28.08 -29.21
C ALA A 11 -19.69 -27.93 -27.73
N LYS A 12 -18.53 -28.47 -27.30
CA LYS A 12 -17.75 -27.82 -26.24
C LYS A 12 -17.65 -26.37 -26.70
N ARG A 13 -18.48 -25.49 -26.16
CA ARG A 13 -18.53 -24.08 -26.51
C ARG A 13 -17.15 -23.51 -26.26
N LYS A 14 -16.29 -23.50 -27.28
CA LYS A 14 -15.02 -22.79 -27.27
C LYS A 14 -15.41 -21.32 -27.11
N ALA A 15 -15.05 -20.71 -25.99
CA ALA A 15 -15.25 -19.28 -25.82
C ALA A 15 -14.50 -18.56 -26.96
N GLU A 16 -15.23 -17.78 -27.75
CA GLU A 16 -14.68 -16.95 -28.82
C GLU A 16 -14.16 -15.62 -28.29
N LYS A 17 -14.61 -15.23 -27.09
CA LYS A 17 -14.17 -14.05 -26.35
C LYS A 17 -13.91 -14.46 -24.91
N PHE A 18 -12.87 -13.87 -24.30
CA PHE A 18 -12.51 -14.14 -22.91
C PHE A 18 -13.73 -14.10 -21.97
N LYS A 19 -14.61 -13.10 -22.11
CA LYS A 19 -15.88 -12.93 -21.36
C LYS A 19 -16.92 -14.06 -21.47
N GLN A 20 -16.73 -15.04 -22.36
CA GLN A 20 -17.63 -16.20 -22.52
C GLN A 20 -17.15 -17.41 -21.71
N LEU A 21 -15.97 -17.32 -21.10
CA LEU A 21 -15.49 -18.30 -20.15
C LEU A 21 -16.16 -18.04 -18.78
N ARG A 22 -16.58 -19.11 -18.11
CA ARG A 22 -17.35 -19.03 -16.85
C ARG A 22 -16.54 -18.46 -15.68
N ASP A 23 -15.22 -18.56 -15.77
CA ASP A 23 -14.19 -18.18 -14.81
C ASP A 23 -13.62 -16.77 -15.07
N THR A 24 -14.23 -16.00 -15.99
CA THR A 24 -13.79 -14.64 -16.31
C THR A 24 -14.79 -13.60 -15.84
N PRO A 25 -14.33 -12.39 -15.46
CA PRO A 25 -15.23 -11.30 -15.16
C PRO A 25 -16.16 -10.97 -16.33
N ASN A 26 -17.47 -10.89 -16.06
CA ASN A 26 -18.50 -10.65 -17.07
C ASN A 26 -18.49 -9.20 -17.65
N SER A 27 -17.65 -8.31 -17.10
CA SER A 27 -17.48 -6.91 -17.53
C SER A 27 -16.14 -6.34 -17.09
N TYR A 28 -15.56 -5.45 -17.92
CA TYR A 28 -14.38 -4.63 -17.61
C TYR A 28 -14.73 -3.16 -17.30
N LYS A 29 -15.99 -2.77 -17.46
CA LYS A 29 -16.43 -1.38 -17.25
C LYS A 29 -16.28 -1.01 -15.77
N GLY A 30 -15.54 0.05 -15.47
CA GLY A 30 -15.31 0.52 -14.10
C GLY A 30 -14.10 -0.09 -13.40
N TYR A 31 -13.37 -0.99 -14.07
CA TYR A 31 -12.18 -1.66 -13.51
C TYR A 31 -10.87 -1.17 -14.14
N ALA A 32 -10.84 0.07 -14.65
CA ALA A 32 -9.59 0.68 -15.09
C ALA A 32 -8.57 0.68 -13.94
N SER A 33 -7.32 0.33 -14.25
CA SER A 33 -6.20 0.25 -13.30
C SER A 33 -6.29 -0.83 -12.21
N LYS A 34 -7.26 -1.75 -12.31
CA LYS A 34 -7.36 -2.93 -11.43
C LYS A 34 -6.52 -4.09 -11.99
N PHE A 35 -6.10 -4.98 -11.10
CA PHE A 35 -5.37 -6.20 -11.45
C PHE A 35 -6.34 -7.36 -11.54
N VAL A 36 -6.05 -8.31 -12.43
CA VAL A 36 -6.76 -9.59 -12.48
C VAL A 36 -6.11 -10.52 -11.47
N VAL A 37 -6.88 -11.01 -10.51
CA VAL A 37 -6.41 -11.85 -9.39
C VAL A 37 -7.26 -13.13 -9.34
N VAL A 38 -6.69 -14.26 -8.96
CA VAL A 38 -7.44 -15.50 -8.69
C VAL A 38 -8.28 -15.30 -7.42
N ASP A 39 -9.56 -15.68 -7.45
CA ASP A 39 -10.41 -15.59 -6.27
C ASP A 39 -10.02 -16.61 -5.17
N ALA A 40 -10.59 -16.43 -3.98
CA ALA A 40 -10.27 -17.27 -2.82
C ALA A 40 -10.73 -18.74 -2.98
N SER A 41 -11.66 -19.00 -3.89
CA SER A 41 -12.15 -20.35 -4.21
C SER A 41 -11.30 -21.05 -5.27
N GLU A 42 -10.33 -20.34 -5.84
CA GLU A 42 -9.43 -20.79 -6.91
C GLU A 42 -10.17 -21.26 -8.18
N ASP A 43 -11.42 -20.85 -8.36
CA ASP A 43 -12.30 -21.27 -9.45
C ASP A 43 -12.65 -20.12 -10.41
N GLY A 44 -12.14 -18.92 -10.16
CA GLY A 44 -12.35 -17.75 -11.01
C GLY A 44 -11.31 -16.64 -10.86
N LEU A 45 -11.45 -15.64 -11.73
CA LEU A 45 -10.67 -14.41 -11.70
C LEU A 45 -11.55 -13.23 -11.27
N THR A 46 -11.01 -12.36 -10.42
CA THR A 46 -11.65 -11.13 -9.94
C THR A 46 -10.77 -9.91 -10.23
N PHE A 47 -11.37 -8.71 -10.24
CA PHE A 47 -10.61 -7.46 -10.29
C PHE A 47 -10.28 -7.02 -8.87
N GLY A 48 -9.04 -7.23 -8.47
CA GLY A 48 -8.50 -6.65 -7.26
C GLY A 48 -7.97 -5.25 -7.50
N ASP A 49 -7.94 -4.43 -6.46
CA ASP A 49 -6.88 -3.43 -6.38
C ASP A 49 -5.53 -4.13 -6.45
N VAL A 50 -4.48 -3.39 -6.82
CA VAL A 50 -3.13 -3.80 -6.47
C VAL A 50 -3.17 -4.17 -4.98
N PRO A 51 -2.94 -5.45 -4.57
CA PRO A 51 -2.68 -5.72 -3.16
C PRO A 51 -1.49 -4.84 -2.82
N PRO A 52 -1.60 -3.90 -1.85
CA PRO A 52 -0.75 -2.71 -1.76
C PRO A 52 0.65 -3.10 -2.17
N SER A 53 1.02 -2.73 -3.40
CA SER A 53 2.30 -3.17 -3.94
C SER A 53 3.28 -2.61 -2.93
N GLY A 54 4.26 -3.41 -2.52
CA GLY A 54 5.21 -3.01 -1.48
C GLY A 54 6.05 -1.77 -1.81
N GLY A 55 5.58 -0.86 -2.67
CA GLY A 55 6.01 0.52 -2.82
C GLY A 55 5.38 1.47 -1.80
N TRP A 56 5.56 2.76 -2.04
CA TRP A 56 5.23 3.84 -1.12
C TRP A 56 3.88 4.49 -1.46
N SER A 57 3.06 4.77 -0.45
CA SER A 57 1.95 5.73 -0.56
C SER A 57 2.41 7.12 -0.14
N LEU A 58 2.22 8.11 -1.01
CA LEU A 58 2.62 9.49 -0.74
C LEU A 58 1.54 10.22 0.08
N LYS A 59 1.95 10.88 1.17
CA LYS A 59 1.11 11.71 2.02
C LYS A 59 1.74 13.08 2.21
N LYS A 60 0.96 14.16 2.07
CA LYS A 60 1.37 15.52 2.47
C LYS A 60 0.59 15.94 3.71
N VAL A 61 1.28 16.50 4.70
CA VAL A 61 0.70 16.93 5.99
C VAL A 61 1.24 18.30 6.40
N SER A 62 0.44 19.04 7.17
CA SER A 62 0.80 20.37 7.71
C SER A 62 0.41 20.54 9.18
N SER A 63 0.20 19.42 9.86
CA SER A 63 -0.16 19.28 11.28
C SER A 63 0.33 17.92 11.75
N ASP A 64 0.20 17.65 13.05
CA ASP A 64 0.50 16.33 13.61
C ASP A 64 -0.22 15.21 12.85
N TYR A 65 0.48 14.09 12.68
CA TYR A 65 0.02 12.98 11.85
C TYR A 65 0.56 11.63 12.34
N SER A 66 -0.30 10.62 12.39
CA SER A 66 0.10 9.23 12.63
C SER A 66 0.25 8.50 11.30
N ALA A 67 1.48 8.12 10.96
CA ALA A 67 1.80 7.45 9.71
C ALA A 67 1.39 5.97 9.74
N SER A 68 1.09 5.43 8.56
CA SER A 68 0.94 3.99 8.30
C SER A 68 2.24 3.42 7.73
N SER A 69 2.43 2.10 7.84
CA SER A 69 3.53 1.43 7.14
C SER A 69 3.44 1.71 5.64
N ASN A 70 4.61 1.82 5.01
CA ASN A 70 4.80 2.12 3.59
C ASN A 70 4.35 3.54 3.18
N GLU A 71 4.28 4.50 4.11
CA GLU A 71 4.02 5.91 3.78
C GLU A 71 5.28 6.74 3.59
N PHE A 72 5.29 7.55 2.52
CA PHE A 72 6.20 8.66 2.35
C PHE A 72 5.48 9.95 2.75
N VAL A 73 5.90 10.56 3.85
CA VAL A 73 5.32 11.77 4.44
C VAL A 73 6.12 13.01 4.02
N LEU A 74 5.49 13.88 3.25
CA LEU A 74 5.93 15.26 2.99
C LEU A 74 5.37 16.18 4.08
N ALA A 75 6.22 16.56 5.02
CA ALA A 75 5.89 17.30 6.23
C ALA A 75 6.15 18.80 6.05
N ASP A 76 5.09 19.61 6.17
CA ASP A 76 5.13 21.07 6.10
C ASP A 76 4.93 21.67 7.50
N ALA A 77 6.03 22.09 8.13
CA ALA A 77 6.02 22.71 9.46
C ALA A 77 5.89 24.25 9.39
N SER A 78 5.49 24.83 8.25
CA SER A 78 5.49 26.30 8.10
C SER A 78 4.57 27.04 9.09
N ALA A 79 3.48 26.39 9.54
CA ALA A 79 2.54 26.94 10.50
C ALA A 79 2.92 26.70 11.98
N GLY A 80 3.93 25.87 12.25
CA GLY A 80 4.36 25.45 13.58
C GLY A 80 5.07 24.11 13.52
N ALA A 81 5.79 23.75 14.59
CA ALA A 81 6.39 22.43 14.69
C ALA A 81 5.31 21.35 14.66
N ILE A 82 5.59 20.21 14.01
CA ILE A 82 4.65 19.10 13.87
C ILE A 82 5.30 17.78 14.25
N ILE A 83 4.46 16.86 14.73
CA ILE A 83 4.86 15.50 15.13
C ILE A 83 4.34 14.49 14.11
N ILE A 84 5.25 13.66 13.61
CA ILE A 84 4.94 12.49 12.78
C ILE A 84 5.14 11.24 13.63
N THR A 85 4.07 10.63 14.11
CA THR A 85 4.13 9.41 14.91
C THR A 85 4.23 8.19 13.99
N LEU A 86 5.25 7.36 14.18
CA LEU A 86 5.43 6.09 13.48
C LEU A 86 4.33 5.08 13.90
N PRO A 87 3.95 4.14 13.01
CA PRO A 87 2.96 3.13 13.34
C PRO A 87 3.47 2.20 14.44
N THR A 88 2.57 1.37 15.00
CA THR A 88 2.97 0.27 15.88
C THR A 88 4.07 -0.56 15.20
N PRO A 89 5.20 -0.85 15.88
CA PRO A 89 6.29 -1.62 15.33
C PRO A 89 5.83 -2.97 14.76
N ALA A 90 6.28 -3.27 13.54
CA ALA A 90 6.02 -4.54 12.88
C ALA A 90 7.17 -4.84 11.92
N ALA A 91 7.47 -6.13 11.73
CA ALA A 91 8.61 -6.54 10.91
C ALA A 91 8.44 -6.01 9.48
N ASN A 92 9.47 -5.34 8.97
CA ASN A 92 9.51 -4.68 7.66
C ASN A 92 8.58 -3.46 7.52
N ALA A 93 8.02 -2.95 8.62
CA ALA A 93 7.32 -1.68 8.58
C ALA A 93 8.32 -0.58 8.24
N ARG A 94 7.90 0.38 7.41
CA ARG A 94 8.77 1.48 7.00
C ARG A 94 8.00 2.77 6.75
N VAL A 95 8.60 3.89 7.10
CA VAL A 95 8.04 5.24 6.87
C VAL A 95 9.18 6.13 6.39
N ALA A 96 8.96 6.90 5.34
CA ALA A 96 9.89 7.95 4.94
C ALA A 96 9.31 9.30 5.32
N VAL A 97 10.10 10.18 5.90
CA VAL A 97 9.66 11.54 6.28
C VAL A 97 10.60 12.55 5.65
N LYS A 98 10.05 13.58 5.01
CA LYS A 98 10.80 14.69 4.45
C LYS A 98 10.19 16.01 4.89
N LYS A 99 11.01 16.89 5.46
CA LYS A 99 10.64 18.28 5.71
C LYS A 99 10.65 19.05 4.39
N ILE A 100 9.56 19.69 4.01
CA ILE A 100 9.45 20.36 2.69
C ILE A 100 9.45 21.88 2.75
N ASP A 101 9.20 22.46 3.92
CA ASP A 101 9.16 23.90 4.12
C ASP A 101 10.51 24.46 4.60
N SER A 102 10.72 25.76 4.41
CA SER A 102 11.96 26.48 4.75
C SER A 102 11.95 27.14 6.14
N SER A 103 10.88 26.96 6.92
CA SER A 103 10.81 27.54 8.27
C SER A 103 11.80 26.86 9.21
N THR A 104 12.10 27.54 10.32
CA THR A 104 12.90 27.00 11.43
C THR A 104 12.11 26.06 12.34
N ASN A 105 10.82 25.85 12.07
CA ASN A 105 10.00 24.92 12.82
C ASN A 105 10.45 23.48 12.54
N GLU A 106 10.42 22.65 13.56
CA GLU A 106 10.93 21.30 13.49
C GLU A 106 9.84 20.31 13.05
N VAL A 107 10.24 19.28 12.30
CA VAL A 107 9.44 18.07 12.09
C VAL A 107 10.01 17.01 13.01
N VAL A 108 9.25 16.63 14.03
CA VAL A 108 9.66 15.62 15.01
C VAL A 108 9.02 14.30 14.63
N VAL A 109 9.84 13.28 14.38
CA VAL A 109 9.40 11.90 14.19
C VAL A 109 9.38 11.23 15.55
N ASP A 110 8.23 10.71 15.95
CA ASP A 110 8.00 10.03 17.22
C ASP A 110 7.89 8.52 16.99
N ALA A 111 8.65 7.74 17.76
CA ALA A 111 8.70 6.28 17.65
C ALA A 111 7.43 5.60 18.21
N GLY A 112 6.52 6.37 18.81
CA GLY A 112 5.27 5.89 19.37
C GLY A 112 5.50 5.04 20.62
N THR A 113 5.52 3.71 20.45
CA THR A 113 5.68 2.74 21.56
C THR A 113 7.06 2.07 21.60
N SER A 114 8.00 2.53 20.77
CA SER A 114 9.31 1.92 20.53
C SER A 114 10.42 2.99 20.54
N THR A 115 11.60 2.69 20.01
CA THR A 115 12.69 3.64 19.79
C THR A 115 13.16 3.65 18.33
N ILE A 116 13.80 4.75 17.94
CA ILE A 116 14.53 4.99 16.70
C ILE A 116 16.02 5.09 17.09
N ASP A 117 16.82 4.08 16.73
CA ASP A 117 18.24 3.98 17.12
C ASP A 117 18.45 4.22 18.64
N GLY A 118 17.56 3.68 19.48
CA GLY A 118 17.62 3.82 20.94
C GLY A 118 17.03 5.11 21.51
N SER A 119 16.54 6.03 20.68
CA SER A 119 15.89 7.28 21.08
C SER A 119 14.38 7.24 20.83
N THR A 120 13.56 7.87 21.66
CA THR A 120 12.10 7.88 21.44
C THR A 120 11.66 8.78 20.28
N THR A 121 12.52 9.72 19.87
CA THR A 121 12.23 10.66 18.78
C THR A 121 13.45 10.94 17.91
N PHE A 122 13.21 11.39 16.69
CA PHE A 122 14.21 11.92 15.76
C PHE A 122 13.71 13.21 15.12
N THR A 123 14.54 14.23 14.96
CA THR A 123 14.09 15.56 14.51
C THR A 123 14.74 15.99 13.21
N LEU A 124 13.92 16.36 12.23
CA LEU A 124 14.34 17.02 11.00
C LEU A 124 14.23 18.54 11.18
N LYS A 125 15.32 19.26 10.91
CA LYS A 125 15.41 20.72 11.13
C LYS A 125 15.55 21.48 9.82
N THR A 126 16.16 20.87 8.81
CA THR A 126 16.53 21.57 7.57
C THR A 126 15.53 21.27 6.46
N GLN A 127 15.24 22.27 5.63
CA GLN A 127 14.44 22.04 4.43
C GLN A 127 15.07 20.94 3.57
N TYR A 128 14.22 20.03 3.11
CA TYR A 128 14.56 18.89 2.25
C TYR A 128 15.40 17.79 2.88
N GLU A 129 15.70 17.90 4.17
CA GLU A 129 16.13 16.76 4.98
C GLU A 129 15.07 15.65 4.89
N ALA A 130 15.53 14.43 4.65
CA ALA A 130 14.68 13.28 4.46
C ALA A 130 15.36 12.01 4.99
N TYR A 131 14.60 11.20 5.71
CA TYR A 131 15.08 9.93 6.27
C TYR A 131 14.04 8.85 6.06
N GLU A 132 14.52 7.62 5.91
CA GLU A 132 13.71 6.42 5.97
C GLU A 132 13.88 5.77 7.34
N PHE A 133 12.77 5.44 7.97
CA PHE A 133 12.69 4.71 9.22
C PHE A 133 12.22 3.29 8.90
N TYR A 134 13.02 2.29 9.24
CA TYR A 134 12.75 0.89 8.94
C TYR A 134 12.70 0.07 10.23
N CYS A 135 11.69 -0.80 10.37
CA CYS A 135 11.47 -1.55 11.60
C CYS A 135 11.82 -3.04 11.42
N ASP A 136 12.55 -3.59 12.39
CA ASP A 136 12.85 -5.03 12.46
C ASP A 136 11.71 -5.86 13.09
N GLY A 137 10.66 -5.20 13.56
CA GLY A 137 9.55 -5.80 14.31
C GLY A 137 9.52 -5.43 15.78
N SER A 138 10.53 -4.72 16.28
CA SER A 138 10.57 -4.21 17.66
C SER A 138 11.08 -2.78 17.72
N GLU A 139 12.17 -2.47 17.02
CA GLU A 139 12.82 -1.15 17.01
C GLU A 139 12.87 -0.58 15.60
N TRP A 140 12.98 0.75 15.51
CA TRP A 140 13.17 1.49 14.27
C TRP A 140 14.63 1.88 14.08
N TYR A 141 15.07 1.85 12.83
CA TYR A 141 16.42 2.22 12.41
C TYR A 141 16.34 3.29 11.33
N ILE A 142 17.27 4.24 11.37
CA ILE A 142 17.41 5.27 10.34
C ILE A 142 18.31 4.73 9.21
N LEU A 143 17.86 4.87 7.96
CA LEU A 143 18.62 4.52 6.75
C LEU A 143 19.15 5.75 6.01
#